data_AF-A0AAE7I1W4-F1
#
_entry.id   AF-A0AAE7I1W4-F1
#
_cell.length_a   1.000
_cell.length_b   1.000
_cell.length_c   1.000
_cell.angle_alpha   90.00
_cell.angle_beta   90.00
_cell.angle_gamma   90.00
#
_symmetry.space_group_name_H-M   'P 1'
#
loop_
_entity.id
_entity.type
_entity.pdbx_description
1 polymer ?
#
loop_
_entity_poly.entity_id
_entity_poly.type
_entity_poly.pdbx_seq_one_letter_code
_entity_poly.pdbx_strand_id
1 'polypeptide(L)'
;MKQLEKLIIEAQIITEPEAEVERVMQVCNACRYCEGFCAVFPAMTQRLEFGKADINYLANLCHNCGACLHACQYAPPHEFAINVPKAMAEVRLETYQHYAQPAAFGALYRRAGITVTLALVFGLILFLLLAMSLKGSLFHPPLAGDFYQIFPHNLLAWMFGSVFILAIGLLMAGVLRFWRKISPGVPRSAEIAEASHNALTLKYLDGGHGKGCNEADDAFTLMRRRFHHFTFYGFMLCFAATVVATGYHYFAGIEAPYPFFSVPVMLGTLGGIGLVVGPAGLLWLNFKRSPLHGDARQKPMDRGFILLLLLTSLTGLALLAGRDTSWMAILLAIHLGVVMALFLTIPYGKFAHGFYRCAALLKWAIEKRRGKQAGVTGD
;
A
#
# COMPACT_ATOMS: atom_id res chain seq x y z
N MET A 1 8.63 -34.50 18.30
CA MET A 1 8.59 -33.70 19.53
C MET A 1 9.52 -32.49 19.46
N LYS A 2 10.85 -32.63 19.29
CA LYS A 2 11.79 -31.48 19.20
C LYS A 2 11.43 -30.39 18.17
N GLN A 3 10.92 -30.75 16.99
CA GLN A 3 10.48 -29.78 16.00
C GLN A 3 9.18 -29.06 16.42
N LEU A 4 8.29 -29.76 17.11
CA LEU A 4 7.06 -29.19 17.66
C LEU A 4 7.38 -28.27 18.85
N GLU A 5 8.28 -28.68 19.74
CA GLU A 5 8.78 -27.85 20.84
C GLU A 5 9.49 -26.59 20.32
N LYS A 6 10.32 -26.71 19.28
CA LYS A 6 10.94 -25.55 18.63
C LYS A 6 9.89 -24.61 18.03
N LEU A 7 8.86 -25.14 17.38
CA LEU A 7 7.76 -24.34 16.83
C LEU A 7 6.90 -23.68 17.93
N ILE A 8 6.73 -24.33 19.08
CA ILE A 8 6.03 -23.78 20.25
C ILE A 8 6.84 -22.64 20.87
N ILE A 9 8.15 -22.84 21.05
CA ILE A 9 9.07 -21.81 21.57
C ILE A 9 9.12 -20.61 20.60
N GLU A 10 9.27 -20.84 19.29
CA GLU A 10 9.25 -19.78 18.28
C GLU A 10 7.88 -19.06 18.19
N ALA A 11 6.78 -19.74 18.52
CA ALA A 11 5.44 -19.15 18.58
C ALA A 11 5.21 -18.32 19.85
N GLN A 12 5.90 -18.64 20.95
CA GLN A 12 5.82 -17.90 22.21
C GLN A 12 6.78 -16.71 22.28
N ILE A 13 7.89 -16.71 21.53
CA ILE A 13 8.83 -15.58 21.50
C ILE A 13 8.25 -14.44 20.63
N ILE A 14 7.73 -13.43 21.31
CA ILE A 14 7.30 -12.16 20.75
C ILE A 14 8.42 -11.11 20.81
N THR A 15 8.48 -10.21 19.83
CA THR A 15 9.41 -9.07 19.84
C THR A 15 8.96 -8.01 20.86
N GLU A 16 9.81 -7.04 21.19
CA GLU A 16 9.44 -5.92 22.08
C GLU A 16 8.22 -5.13 21.55
N PRO A 17 8.11 -4.78 20.24
CA PRO A 17 6.88 -4.19 19.70
C PRO A 17 5.65 -5.10 19.80
N GLU A 18 5.83 -6.41 19.62
CA GLU A 18 4.73 -7.38 19.76
C GLU A 18 4.26 -7.46 21.22
N ALA A 19 5.17 -7.46 22.19
CA ALA A 19 4.87 -7.42 23.63
C ALA A 19 4.13 -6.13 24.03
N GLU A 20 4.49 -4.99 23.44
CA GLU A 20 3.75 -3.75 23.69
C GLU A 20 2.32 -3.81 23.13
N VAL A 21 2.12 -4.40 21.95
CA VAL A 21 0.76 -4.62 21.42
C VAL A 21 -0.02 -5.57 22.33
N GLU A 22 0.58 -6.65 22.82
CA GLU A 22 -0.07 -7.57 23.78
C GLU A 22 -0.56 -6.82 25.02
N ARG A 23 0.33 -6.07 25.68
CA ARG A 23 0.00 -5.27 26.87
C ARG A 23 -1.13 -4.28 26.60
N VAL A 24 -1.01 -3.51 25.51
CA VAL A 24 -2.01 -2.51 25.12
C VAL A 24 -3.35 -3.17 24.82
N MET A 25 -3.38 -4.30 24.11
CA MET A 25 -4.62 -5.01 23.79
C MET A 25 -5.25 -5.65 25.02
N GLN A 26 -4.48 -6.18 25.98
CA GLN A 26 -5.01 -6.67 27.26
C GLN A 26 -5.74 -5.56 28.03
N VAL A 27 -5.11 -4.38 28.17
CA VAL A 27 -5.73 -3.23 28.84
C VAL A 27 -6.96 -2.75 28.07
N CYS A 28 -6.88 -2.66 26.74
CA CYS A 28 -8.03 -2.30 25.91
C CYS A 28 -9.20 -3.29 26.06
N ASN A 29 -8.93 -4.59 26.11
CA ASN A 29 -9.97 -5.62 26.25
C ASN A 29 -10.66 -5.57 27.62
N ALA A 30 -9.93 -5.20 28.68
CA ALA A 30 -10.52 -4.97 29.99
C ALA A 30 -11.37 -3.68 30.04
N CYS A 31 -10.87 -2.57 29.45
CA CYS A 31 -11.50 -1.26 29.54
C CYS A 31 -12.70 -1.06 28.59
N ARG A 32 -12.61 -1.57 27.36
CA ARG A 32 -13.66 -1.52 26.30
C ARG A 32 -14.20 -0.15 25.88
N TYR A 33 -13.70 0.95 26.45
CA TYR A 33 -14.17 2.32 26.14
C TYR A 33 -14.11 2.70 24.65
N CYS A 34 -13.09 2.20 23.93
CA CYS A 34 -12.84 2.55 22.53
C CYS A 34 -13.69 1.76 21.51
N GLU A 35 -14.63 0.91 21.95
CA GLU A 35 -15.41 0.02 21.07
C GLU A 35 -16.16 0.78 19.96
N GLY A 36 -16.81 1.89 20.30
CA GLY A 36 -17.48 2.76 19.31
C GLY A 36 -16.52 3.60 18.44
N PHE A 37 -15.24 3.69 18.81
CA PHE A 37 -14.26 4.54 18.12
C PHE A 37 -13.37 3.77 17.14
N CYS A 38 -13.14 2.49 17.37
CA CYS A 38 -12.16 1.70 16.62
C CYS A 38 -12.81 0.55 15.84
N ALA A 39 -12.70 0.57 14.51
CA ALA A 39 -13.20 -0.51 13.66
C ALA A 39 -12.51 -1.87 13.88
N VAL A 40 -11.35 -1.90 14.55
CA VAL A 40 -10.61 -3.13 14.90
C VAL A 40 -11.15 -3.75 16.19
N PHE A 41 -11.83 -2.97 17.03
CA PHE A 41 -12.23 -3.39 18.38
C PHE A 41 -13.08 -4.66 18.40
N PRO A 42 -14.09 -4.82 17.50
CA PRO A 42 -14.87 -6.05 17.47
C PRO A 42 -14.04 -7.32 17.22
N ALA A 43 -12.95 -7.21 16.45
CA ALA A 43 -12.03 -8.32 16.24
C ALA A 43 -11.14 -8.56 17.47
N MET A 44 -10.68 -7.49 18.10
CA MET A 44 -9.85 -7.55 19.30
C MET A 44 -10.61 -8.23 20.46
N THR A 45 -11.87 -7.89 20.70
CA THR A 45 -12.66 -8.42 21.82
C THR A 45 -13.06 -9.89 21.70
N GLN A 46 -12.80 -10.54 20.57
CA GLN A 46 -13.00 -11.99 20.40
C GLN A 46 -11.82 -12.82 20.94
N ARG A 47 -10.84 -12.17 21.57
CA ARG A 47 -9.62 -12.79 22.07
C ARG A 47 -9.51 -12.59 23.58
N LEU A 48 -9.02 -13.62 24.27
CA LEU A 48 -8.67 -13.55 25.69
C LEU A 48 -7.16 -13.31 25.86
N GLU A 49 -6.37 -13.91 24.99
CA GLU A 49 -4.91 -13.78 24.92
C GLU A 49 -4.51 -13.26 23.53
N PHE A 50 -3.37 -12.58 23.44
CA PHE A 50 -2.89 -11.96 22.21
C PHE A 50 -1.56 -12.57 21.79
N GLY A 51 -1.62 -13.78 21.23
CA GLY A 51 -0.43 -14.43 20.67
C GLY A 51 0.09 -13.72 19.41
N LYS A 52 1.31 -14.08 18.99
CA LYS A 52 2.02 -13.49 17.84
C LYS A 52 1.18 -13.37 16.56
N ALA A 53 0.41 -14.41 16.23
CA ALA A 53 -0.44 -14.43 15.05
C ALA A 53 -1.58 -13.41 15.12
N ASP A 54 -2.16 -13.22 16.31
CA ASP A 54 -3.22 -12.26 16.55
C ASP A 54 -2.70 -10.82 16.58
N ILE A 55 -1.54 -10.60 17.20
CA ILE A 55 -0.85 -9.30 17.17
C ILE A 55 -0.59 -8.85 15.73
N ASN A 56 0.04 -9.70 14.91
CA ASN A 56 0.33 -9.38 13.50
C ASN A 56 -0.94 -9.21 12.65
N TYR A 57 -1.99 -9.98 12.95
CA TYR A 57 -3.30 -9.83 12.33
C TYR A 57 -3.94 -8.48 12.67
N LEU A 58 -4.08 -8.14 13.95
CA LEU A 58 -4.70 -6.90 14.41
C LEU A 58 -3.92 -5.67 13.94
N ALA A 59 -2.58 -5.74 13.93
CA ALA A 59 -1.73 -4.68 13.39
C ALA A 59 -2.02 -4.38 11.92
N ASN A 60 -2.32 -5.41 11.11
CA ASN A 60 -2.68 -5.26 9.71
C ASN A 60 -4.18 -5.06 9.46
N LEU A 61 -5.06 -5.35 10.42
CA LEU A 61 -6.46 -4.91 10.39
C LEU A 61 -6.59 -3.42 10.74
N CYS A 62 -5.69 -2.91 11.58
CA CYS A 62 -5.61 -1.51 11.96
C CYS A 62 -5.28 -0.61 10.78
N HIS A 63 -6.11 0.43 10.59
CA HIS A 63 -5.90 1.44 9.55
C HIS A 63 -5.16 2.68 10.03
N ASN A 64 -4.65 2.63 11.27
CA ASN A 64 -3.92 3.73 11.89
C ASN A 64 -4.78 5.01 11.93
N CYS A 65 -6.00 4.88 12.43
CA CYS A 65 -7.03 5.94 12.39
C CYS A 65 -6.82 7.01 13.47
N GLY A 66 -6.37 6.64 14.67
CA GLY A 66 -6.10 7.60 15.75
C GLY A 66 -7.29 7.90 16.67
N ALA A 67 -8.52 7.56 16.27
CA ALA A 67 -9.71 7.81 17.09
C ALA A 67 -9.62 7.17 18.49
N CYS A 68 -9.08 5.95 18.59
CA CYS A 68 -8.85 5.30 19.88
C CYS A 68 -7.80 6.00 20.74
N LEU A 69 -6.81 6.67 20.15
CA LEU A 69 -5.80 7.40 20.92
C LEU A 69 -6.40 8.66 21.56
N HIS A 70 -7.19 9.43 20.80
CA HIS A 70 -7.80 10.65 21.31
C HIS A 70 -8.94 10.39 22.30
N ALA A 71 -9.65 9.26 22.17
CA ALA A 71 -10.70 8.88 23.11
C ALA A 71 -10.17 8.20 24.38
N CYS A 72 -8.91 7.75 24.42
CA CYS A 72 -8.41 6.91 25.51
C CYS A 72 -8.09 7.72 26.77
N GLN A 73 -8.75 7.38 27.88
CA GLN A 73 -8.47 7.94 29.21
C GLN A 73 -7.07 7.62 29.73
N TYR A 74 -6.45 6.56 29.19
CA TYR A 74 -5.13 6.05 29.56
C TYR A 74 -4.05 6.39 28.52
N ALA A 75 -4.36 7.26 27.55
CA ALA A 75 -3.35 7.76 26.60
C ALA A 75 -2.26 8.56 27.34
N PRO A 76 -1.05 8.66 26.78
CA PRO A 76 -0.02 9.55 27.33
C PRO A 76 -0.56 10.97 27.56
N PRO A 77 -0.23 11.62 28.69
CA PRO A 77 0.83 11.26 29.66
C PRO A 77 0.41 10.34 30.82
N HIS A 78 -0.77 9.70 30.78
CA HIS A 78 -1.19 8.74 31.82
C HIS A 78 -0.14 7.63 32.02
N GLU A 79 0.01 7.11 33.25
CA GLU A 79 1.02 6.11 33.63
C GLU A 79 1.00 4.84 32.76
N PHE A 80 -0.18 4.37 32.36
CA PHE A 80 -0.34 3.21 31.46
C PHE A 80 0.11 3.48 30.02
N ALA A 81 0.22 4.76 29.63
CA ALA A 81 0.72 5.25 28.35
C ALA A 81 0.16 4.50 27.12
N ILE A 82 -1.15 4.23 27.11
CA ILE A 82 -1.82 3.42 26.09
C ILE A 82 -1.81 4.14 24.74
N ASN A 83 -1.04 3.62 23.78
CA ASN A 83 -0.96 4.18 22.44
C ASN A 83 -1.12 3.10 21.36
N VAL A 84 -2.39 2.74 21.11
CA VAL A 84 -2.79 1.74 20.11
C VAL A 84 -2.22 2.02 18.71
N PRO A 85 -2.37 3.22 18.10
CA PRO A 85 -1.91 3.41 16.73
C PRO A 85 -0.39 3.31 16.60
N LYS A 86 0.38 3.81 17.59
CA LYS A 86 1.84 3.67 17.58
C LYS A 86 2.28 2.21 17.72
N ALA A 87 1.79 1.50 18.73
CA ALA A 87 2.15 0.08 18.95
C ALA A 87 1.82 -0.78 17.72
N MET A 88 0.63 -0.61 17.13
CA MET A 88 0.23 -1.31 15.91
C MET A 88 1.06 -0.91 14.68
N ALA A 89 1.58 0.33 14.62
CA ALA A 89 2.45 0.76 13.53
C ALA A 89 3.83 0.12 13.59
N GLU A 90 4.39 -0.08 14.78
CA GLU A 90 5.69 -0.71 14.97
C GLU A 90 5.66 -2.19 14.54
N VAL A 91 4.70 -2.98 15.02
CA VAL A 91 4.52 -4.38 14.58
C VAL A 91 4.28 -4.47 13.07
N ARG A 92 3.46 -3.58 12.52
CA ARG A 92 3.15 -3.59 11.08
C ARG A 92 4.36 -3.27 10.21
N LEU A 93 5.26 -2.41 10.68
CA LEU A 93 6.53 -2.16 10.00
C LEU A 93 7.40 -3.43 9.99
N GLU A 94 7.43 -4.21 11.07
CA GLU A 94 8.08 -5.51 11.13
C GLU A 94 7.42 -6.52 10.17
N THR A 95 6.08 -6.55 10.09
CA THR A 95 5.35 -7.42 9.15
C THR A 95 5.84 -7.21 7.71
N TYR A 96 5.92 -5.96 7.25
CA TYR A 96 6.31 -5.67 5.86
C TYR A 96 7.71 -6.17 5.54
N GLN A 97 8.63 -6.10 6.51
CA GLN A 97 10.01 -6.51 6.34
C GLN A 97 10.17 -8.02 6.43
N HIS A 98 9.48 -8.65 7.38
CA HIS A 98 9.54 -10.08 7.62
C HIS A 98 9.08 -10.86 6.37
N TYR A 99 8.05 -10.37 5.70
CA TYR A 99 7.50 -11.01 4.50
C TYR A 99 8.09 -10.51 3.17
N ALA A 100 8.96 -9.50 3.19
CA ALA A 100 9.70 -9.06 2.01
C ALA A 100 10.78 -10.08 1.58
N GLN A 101 10.94 -10.31 0.28
CA GLN A 101 11.94 -11.23 -0.27
C GLN A 101 12.66 -10.62 -1.49
N PRO A 102 13.99 -10.68 -1.57
CA PRO A 102 14.92 -11.11 -0.53
C PRO A 102 14.90 -10.19 0.71
N ALA A 103 15.16 -10.74 1.90
CA ALA A 103 15.12 -9.98 3.16
C ALA A 103 16.09 -8.79 3.18
N ALA A 104 17.23 -8.92 2.51
CA ALA A 104 18.23 -7.86 2.39
C ALA A 104 17.65 -6.57 1.76
N PHE A 105 16.80 -6.70 0.74
CA PHE A 105 16.20 -5.54 0.06
C PHE A 105 15.13 -4.87 0.92
N GLY A 106 14.33 -5.66 1.66
CA GLY A 106 13.41 -5.11 2.67
C GLY A 106 14.14 -4.35 3.77
N ALA A 107 15.28 -4.88 4.24
CA ALA A 107 16.12 -4.23 5.25
C ALA A 107 16.77 -2.93 4.74
N LEU A 108 17.22 -2.90 3.48
CA LEU A 108 17.76 -1.72 2.82
C LEU A 108 16.67 -0.64 2.66
N TYR A 109 15.51 -1.01 2.14
CA TYR A 109 14.40 -0.07 1.92
C TYR A 109 13.87 0.52 3.23
N ARG A 110 13.86 -0.25 4.33
CA ARG A 110 13.57 0.27 5.69
C ARG A 110 14.53 1.39 6.07
N ARG A 111 15.84 1.17 5.92
CA ARG A 111 16.88 2.10 6.41
C ARG A 111 17.01 3.35 5.54
N ALA A 112 16.88 3.18 4.23
CA ALA A 112 17.26 4.19 3.25
C ALA A 112 16.19 4.40 2.16
N GLY A 113 14.91 4.18 2.44
CA GLY A 113 13.83 4.17 1.44
C GLY A 113 13.84 5.36 0.48
N ILE A 114 13.91 6.60 0.99
CA ILE A 114 13.99 7.81 0.14
C ILE A 114 15.26 7.80 -0.73
N THR A 115 16.42 7.49 -0.14
CA THR A 115 17.70 7.45 -0.87
C THR A 115 17.67 6.38 -1.95
N VAL A 116 17.17 5.18 -1.66
CA VAL A 116 17.02 4.09 -2.63
C VAL A 116 16.08 4.49 -3.76
N THR A 117 14.92 5.09 -3.43
CA THR A 117 13.98 5.62 -4.41
C THR A 117 14.65 6.64 -5.33
N LEU A 118 15.32 7.66 -4.78
CA LEU A 118 15.96 8.72 -5.56
C LEU A 118 17.12 8.18 -6.40
N ALA A 119 17.92 7.26 -5.86
CA ALA A 119 19.02 6.64 -6.57
C ALA A 119 18.53 5.78 -7.74
N LEU A 120 17.45 5.00 -7.55
CA LEU A 120 16.83 4.22 -8.63
C LEU A 120 16.26 5.14 -9.71
N VAL A 121 15.48 6.16 -9.33
CA VAL A 121 14.90 7.12 -10.28
C VAL A 121 16.00 7.81 -11.08
N PHE A 122 16.97 8.43 -10.41
CA PHE A 122 18.04 9.15 -11.09
C PHE A 122 18.91 8.21 -11.94
N GLY A 123 19.30 7.06 -11.40
CA GLY A 123 20.15 6.10 -12.09
C GLY A 123 19.50 5.54 -13.36
N LEU A 124 18.20 5.18 -13.30
CA LEU A 124 17.47 4.66 -14.45
C LEU A 124 17.22 5.73 -15.51
N ILE A 125 16.88 6.96 -15.10
CA ILE A 125 16.73 8.09 -16.02
C ILE A 125 18.06 8.39 -16.72
N LEU A 126 19.14 8.54 -15.94
CA LEU A 126 20.47 8.79 -16.47
C LEU A 126 20.91 7.68 -17.43
N PHE A 127 20.68 6.42 -17.06
CA PHE A 127 20.97 5.28 -17.92
C PHE A 127 20.24 5.36 -19.26
N LEU A 128 18.93 5.62 -19.24
CA LEU A 128 18.13 5.72 -20.46
C LEU A 128 18.58 6.91 -21.33
N LEU A 129 18.83 8.07 -20.74
CA LEU A 129 19.32 9.25 -21.45
C LEU A 129 20.71 9.01 -22.07
N LEU A 130 21.64 8.42 -21.33
CA LEU A 130 22.97 8.08 -21.86
C LEU A 130 22.87 7.05 -22.99
N ALA A 131 22.04 6.01 -22.83
CA ALA A 131 21.84 4.99 -23.85
C ALA A 131 21.26 5.60 -25.16
N MET A 132 20.35 6.56 -25.04
CA MET A 132 19.81 7.31 -26.18
C MET A 132 20.87 8.20 -26.83
N SER A 133 21.64 8.94 -26.01
CA SER A 133 22.72 9.82 -26.49
C SER A 133 23.85 9.06 -27.19
N LEU A 134 24.10 7.81 -26.82
CA LEU A 134 25.11 6.96 -27.48
C LEU A 134 24.60 6.37 -28.80
N LYS A 135 23.30 6.15 -28.95
CA LYS A 135 22.69 5.60 -30.17
C LYS A 135 22.28 6.68 -31.18
N GLY A 136 22.20 7.95 -30.77
CA GLY A 136 21.77 9.04 -31.63
C GLY A 136 21.59 10.34 -30.86
N SER A 137 20.52 11.06 -31.16
CA SER A 137 20.20 12.35 -30.52
C SER A 137 19.24 12.19 -29.35
N LEU A 138 19.30 13.11 -28.38
CA LEU A 138 18.27 13.26 -27.33
C LEU A 138 17.03 14.02 -27.81
N PHE A 139 17.19 14.78 -28.89
CA PHE A 139 16.14 15.58 -29.51
C PHE A 139 15.84 15.02 -30.90
N HIS A 140 14.56 14.89 -31.20
CA HIS A 140 14.09 14.42 -32.50
C HIS A 140 13.06 15.39 -33.08
N PRO A 141 12.87 15.41 -34.41
CA PRO A 141 11.68 16.01 -35.00
C PRO A 141 10.41 15.41 -34.37
N PRO A 142 9.29 16.17 -34.30
CA PRO A 142 8.01 15.63 -33.83
C PRO A 142 7.64 14.31 -34.53
N LEU A 143 7.37 13.27 -33.75
CA LEU A 143 7.06 11.92 -34.24
C LEU A 143 5.55 11.61 -34.22
N ALA A 144 4.69 12.63 -34.21
CA ALA A 144 3.23 12.49 -34.08
C ALA A 144 2.80 11.58 -32.91
N GLY A 145 3.56 11.58 -31.80
CA GLY A 145 3.28 10.79 -30.60
C GLY A 145 3.68 9.32 -30.70
N ASP A 146 4.26 8.87 -31.82
CA ASP A 146 4.74 7.50 -31.99
C ASP A 146 6.06 7.27 -31.24
N PHE A 147 5.93 6.94 -29.97
CA PHE A 147 7.06 6.66 -29.09
C PHE A 147 7.73 5.30 -29.38
N TYR A 148 7.13 4.42 -30.18
CA TYR A 148 7.74 3.12 -30.52
C TYR A 148 8.95 3.26 -31.43
N GLN A 149 9.06 4.38 -32.16
CA GLN A 149 10.26 4.74 -32.92
C GLN A 149 11.47 5.01 -32.03
N ILE A 150 11.25 5.38 -30.75
CA ILE A 150 12.32 5.63 -29.77
C ILE A 150 12.61 4.33 -29.00
N PHE A 151 11.58 3.72 -28.42
CA PHE A 151 11.69 2.45 -27.71
C PHE A 151 10.72 1.43 -28.32
N PRO A 152 11.23 0.42 -29.06
CA PRO A 152 10.38 -0.57 -29.71
C PRO A 152 9.43 -1.28 -28.74
N HIS A 153 8.21 -1.56 -29.18
CA HIS A 153 7.17 -2.17 -28.34
C HIS A 153 7.66 -3.42 -27.59
N ASN A 154 8.28 -4.37 -28.30
CA ASN A 154 8.76 -5.62 -27.70
C ASN A 154 9.81 -5.40 -26.60
N LEU A 155 10.66 -4.37 -26.74
CA LEU A 155 11.63 -4.02 -25.71
C LEU A 155 10.93 -3.55 -24.43
N LEU A 156 9.95 -2.65 -24.57
CA LEU A 156 9.16 -2.16 -23.43
C LEU A 156 8.36 -3.28 -22.77
N ALA A 157 7.68 -4.11 -23.58
CA ALA A 157 6.87 -5.22 -23.10
C ALA A 157 7.71 -6.23 -22.29
N TRP A 158 8.88 -6.65 -22.82
CA TRP A 158 9.76 -7.57 -22.10
C TRP A 158 10.35 -6.96 -20.83
N MET A 159 10.88 -5.75 -20.90
CA MET A 159 11.56 -5.12 -19.79
C MET A 159 10.62 -4.83 -18.62
N PHE A 160 9.48 -4.18 -18.87
CA PHE A 160 8.50 -3.87 -17.81
C PHE A 160 7.69 -5.10 -17.40
N GLY A 161 7.31 -5.96 -18.35
CA GLY A 161 6.53 -7.16 -18.08
C GLY A 161 7.25 -8.15 -17.17
N SER A 162 8.55 -8.39 -17.42
CA SER A 162 9.36 -9.28 -16.58
C SER A 162 9.50 -8.76 -15.15
N VAL A 163 9.82 -7.47 -14.98
CA VAL A 163 9.94 -6.84 -13.67
C VAL A 163 8.59 -6.81 -12.93
N PHE A 164 7.49 -6.53 -13.64
CA PHE A 164 6.15 -6.56 -13.06
C PHE A 164 5.78 -7.95 -12.55
N ILE A 165 5.97 -9.00 -13.35
CA ILE A 165 5.68 -10.39 -12.96
C ILE A 165 6.52 -10.78 -11.73
N LEU A 166 7.82 -10.46 -11.73
CA LEU A 166 8.69 -10.74 -10.59
C LEU A 166 8.23 -10.00 -9.33
N ALA A 167 7.95 -8.69 -9.43
CA ALA A 167 7.52 -7.87 -8.31
C ALA A 167 6.21 -8.36 -7.69
N ILE A 168 5.21 -8.69 -8.52
CA ILE A 168 3.94 -9.25 -8.07
C ILE A 168 4.14 -10.65 -7.48
N GLY A 169 4.96 -11.51 -8.09
CA GLY A 169 5.28 -12.84 -7.57
C GLY A 169 5.89 -12.79 -6.17
N LEU A 170 6.87 -11.90 -5.94
CA LEU A 170 7.50 -11.69 -4.63
C LEU A 170 6.51 -11.15 -3.59
N LEU A 171 5.67 -10.18 -3.98
CA LEU A 171 4.64 -9.64 -3.10
C LEU A 171 3.61 -10.72 -2.71
N MET A 172 3.09 -11.46 -3.69
CA MET A 172 2.10 -12.50 -3.45
C MET A 172 2.67 -13.65 -2.61
N ALA A 173 3.94 -14.02 -2.80
CA ALA A 173 4.61 -14.97 -1.92
C ALA A 173 4.69 -14.48 -0.47
N GLY A 174 4.92 -13.18 -0.25
CA GLY A 174 4.83 -12.55 1.08
C GLY A 174 3.43 -12.63 1.68
N VAL A 175 2.41 -12.24 0.91
CA VAL A 175 1.00 -12.28 1.33
C VAL A 175 0.53 -13.68 1.64
N LEU A 176 0.89 -14.69 0.84
CA LEU A 176 0.55 -16.09 1.09
C LEU A 176 1.18 -16.63 2.38
N ARG A 177 2.42 -16.23 2.69
CA ARG A 177 3.08 -16.60 3.95
C ARG A 177 2.44 -15.91 5.15
N PHE A 178 2.06 -14.63 5.02
CA PHE A 178 1.29 -13.91 6.04
C PHE A 178 -0.07 -14.57 6.28
N TRP A 179 -0.81 -14.86 5.20
CA TRP A 179 -2.10 -15.54 5.22
C TRP A 179 -2.03 -16.88 5.97
N ARG A 180 -1.01 -17.71 5.67
CA ARG A 180 -0.82 -18.99 6.39
C ARG A 180 -0.53 -18.80 7.87
N LYS A 181 0.19 -17.73 8.26
CA LYS A 181 0.58 -17.48 9.65
C LYS A 181 -0.54 -16.91 10.51
N ILE A 182 -1.46 -16.13 9.95
CA ILE A 182 -2.61 -15.61 10.70
C ILE A 182 -3.78 -16.59 10.82
N SER A 183 -3.64 -17.82 10.29
CA SER A 183 -4.60 -18.95 10.37
C SER A 183 -6.08 -18.57 10.14
N PRO A 184 -6.43 -18.01 8.98
CA PRO A 184 -7.71 -17.33 8.76
C PRO A 184 -8.91 -18.25 8.52
N GLY A 185 -8.68 -19.55 8.26
CA GLY A 185 -9.72 -20.48 7.83
C GLY A 185 -10.04 -20.38 6.33
N VAL A 186 -11.13 -21.03 5.91
CA VAL A 186 -11.56 -21.10 4.50
C VAL A 186 -12.60 -20.02 4.19
N PRO A 187 -12.35 -19.12 3.21
CA PRO A 187 -13.31 -18.10 2.79
C PRO A 187 -14.46 -18.72 1.95
N ARG A 188 -15.65 -18.14 2.01
CA ARG A 188 -16.74 -18.33 1.05
C ARG A 188 -16.97 -17.03 0.27
N SER A 189 -17.85 -17.06 -0.72
CA SER A 189 -18.15 -15.92 -1.59
C SER A 189 -18.63 -14.69 -0.83
N ALA A 190 -19.45 -14.88 0.21
CA ALA A 190 -19.98 -13.78 1.02
C ALA A 190 -18.88 -13.03 1.79
N GLU A 191 -17.90 -13.72 2.39
CA GLU A 191 -16.81 -13.06 3.12
C GLU A 191 -15.85 -12.35 2.15
N ILE A 192 -15.61 -12.93 0.97
CA ILE A 192 -14.84 -12.27 -0.09
C ILE A 192 -15.54 -10.98 -0.53
N ALA A 193 -16.86 -11.00 -0.69
CA ALA A 193 -17.64 -9.82 -1.04
C ALA A 193 -17.60 -8.75 0.07
N GLU A 194 -17.79 -9.13 1.35
CA GLU A 194 -17.70 -8.20 2.48
C GLU A 194 -16.30 -7.58 2.59
N ALA A 195 -15.24 -8.39 2.52
CA ALA A 195 -13.86 -7.92 2.59
C ALA A 195 -13.51 -7.00 1.42
N SER A 196 -13.94 -7.35 0.20
CA SER A 196 -13.75 -6.53 -0.99
C SER A 196 -14.48 -5.20 -0.88
N HIS A 197 -15.75 -5.21 -0.43
CA HIS A 197 -16.50 -3.99 -0.18
C HIS A 197 -15.81 -3.10 0.86
N ASN A 198 -15.35 -3.66 1.97
CA ASN A 198 -14.67 -2.90 3.02
C ASN A 198 -13.33 -2.32 2.54
N ALA A 199 -12.58 -3.06 1.72
CA ALA A 199 -11.34 -2.59 1.10
C ALA A 199 -11.61 -1.47 0.09
N LEU A 200 -12.53 -1.68 -0.85
CA LEU A 200 -12.86 -0.72 -1.92
C LEU A 200 -13.49 0.57 -1.39
N THR A 201 -14.28 0.50 -0.30
CA THR A 201 -14.87 1.69 0.32
C THR A 201 -13.96 2.35 1.35
N LEU A 202 -12.84 1.70 1.70
CA LEU A 202 -11.97 2.05 2.81
C LEU A 202 -12.75 2.23 4.11
N LYS A 203 -13.66 1.29 4.40
CA LYS A 203 -14.58 1.36 5.54
C LYS A 203 -13.85 1.65 6.85
N TYR A 204 -12.70 1.03 7.08
CA TYR A 204 -11.94 1.16 8.33
C TYR A 204 -11.23 2.52 8.50
N LEU A 205 -11.28 3.41 7.49
CA LEU A 205 -10.86 4.81 7.60
C LEU A 205 -12.00 5.76 7.95
N ASP A 206 -13.21 5.27 8.24
CA ASP A 206 -14.29 6.08 8.82
C ASP A 206 -14.39 5.98 10.35
N GLY A 207 -13.48 5.24 10.98
CA GLY A 207 -13.49 4.97 12.42
C GLY A 207 -14.50 3.87 12.80
N GLY A 208 -14.71 3.64 14.09
CA GLY A 208 -15.83 2.81 14.57
C GLY A 208 -17.18 3.52 14.43
N HIS A 209 -17.17 4.85 14.46
CA HIS A 209 -18.35 5.72 14.51
C HIS A 209 -18.73 6.36 13.15
N GLY A 210 -18.00 6.08 12.07
CA GLY A 210 -18.30 6.60 10.73
C GLY A 210 -18.00 8.09 10.49
N LYS A 211 -17.35 8.79 11.42
CA LYS A 211 -17.05 10.24 11.31
C LYS A 211 -15.66 10.54 10.73
N GLY A 212 -14.84 9.51 10.49
CA GLY A 212 -13.47 9.67 9.99
C GLY A 212 -12.41 9.41 11.06
N CYS A 213 -11.19 9.82 10.73
CA CYS A 213 -9.98 9.60 11.51
C CYS A 213 -9.35 10.91 11.96
N ASN A 214 -8.44 10.82 12.94
CA ASN A 214 -7.70 11.95 13.49
C ASN A 214 -6.34 12.12 12.80
N GLU A 215 -5.92 13.38 12.69
CA GLU A 215 -4.71 13.80 11.99
C GLU A 215 -3.76 14.58 12.90
N ALA A 216 -3.93 15.89 12.99
CA ALA A 216 -3.10 16.76 13.79
C ALA A 216 -3.61 16.86 15.25
N ASP A 217 -4.93 16.83 15.42
CA ASP A 217 -5.66 17.06 16.66
C ASP A 217 -6.82 16.04 16.83
N ASP A 218 -7.65 16.26 17.84
CA ASP A 218 -8.78 15.41 18.20
C ASP A 218 -10.02 15.59 17.30
N ALA A 219 -9.97 16.45 16.29
CA ALA A 219 -11.05 16.61 15.32
C ALA A 219 -11.14 15.42 14.35
N PHE A 220 -12.35 14.88 14.17
CA PHE A 220 -12.59 13.84 13.18
C PHE A 220 -12.61 14.40 11.76
N THR A 221 -11.95 13.69 10.84
CA THR A 221 -11.93 14.08 9.43
C THR A 221 -11.93 12.88 8.48
N LEU A 222 -12.60 13.04 7.34
CA LEU A 222 -12.60 12.06 6.24
C LEU A 222 -11.48 12.31 5.23
N MET A 223 -10.61 13.31 5.45
CA MET A 223 -9.59 13.69 4.46
C MET A 223 -8.64 12.56 4.10
N ARG A 224 -8.20 11.76 5.09
CA ARG A 224 -7.35 10.59 4.83
C ARG A 224 -8.03 9.58 3.92
N ARG A 225 -9.31 9.29 4.15
CA ARG A 225 -10.12 8.38 3.33
C ARG A 225 -10.26 8.93 1.91
N ARG A 226 -10.58 10.21 1.75
CA ARG A 226 -10.74 10.88 0.45
C ARG A 226 -9.43 10.87 -0.36
N PHE A 227 -8.32 11.27 0.25
CA PHE A 227 -7.02 11.27 -0.44
C PHE A 227 -6.51 9.86 -0.74
N HIS A 228 -6.80 8.87 0.11
CA HIS A 228 -6.56 7.47 -0.24
C HIS A 228 -7.42 7.02 -1.42
N HIS A 229 -8.70 7.41 -1.51
CA HIS A 229 -9.53 7.08 -2.67
C HIS A 229 -9.00 7.69 -3.97
N PHE A 230 -8.59 8.96 -3.97
CA PHE A 230 -7.92 9.56 -5.12
C PHE A 230 -6.65 8.79 -5.50
N THR A 231 -5.87 8.33 -4.52
CA THR A 231 -4.65 7.55 -4.77
C THR A 231 -4.98 6.17 -5.33
N PHE A 232 -5.88 5.43 -4.70
CA PHE A 232 -6.25 4.06 -5.06
C PHE A 232 -6.93 4.02 -6.41
N TYR A 233 -8.01 4.79 -6.60
CA TYR A 233 -8.73 4.82 -7.86
C TYR A 233 -7.90 5.51 -8.95
N GLY A 234 -7.06 6.50 -8.61
CA GLY A 234 -6.10 7.06 -9.54
C GLY A 234 -5.17 6.00 -10.12
N PHE A 235 -4.56 5.18 -9.25
CA PHE A 235 -3.71 4.06 -9.67
C PHE A 235 -4.50 3.01 -10.46
N MET A 236 -5.71 2.65 -10.04
CA MET A 236 -6.56 1.67 -10.75
C MET A 236 -6.94 2.16 -12.14
N LEU A 237 -7.22 3.44 -12.32
CA LEU A 237 -7.51 4.03 -13.64
C LEU A 237 -6.27 4.02 -14.54
N CYS A 238 -5.08 4.36 -14.02
CA CYS A 238 -3.83 4.21 -14.78
C CYS A 238 -3.58 2.75 -15.18
N PHE A 239 -3.79 1.80 -14.26
CA PHE A 239 -3.65 0.38 -14.56
C PHE A 239 -4.67 -0.08 -15.61
N ALA A 240 -5.93 0.36 -15.49
CA ALA A 240 -6.96 0.08 -16.48
C ALA A 240 -6.61 0.66 -17.86
N ALA A 241 -6.02 1.86 -17.92
CA ALA A 241 -5.51 2.42 -19.17
C ALA A 241 -4.48 1.49 -19.84
N THR A 242 -3.53 0.95 -19.06
CA THR A 242 -2.55 -0.03 -19.56
C THR A 242 -3.24 -1.30 -20.04
N VAL A 243 -4.17 -1.87 -19.27
CA VAL A 243 -4.89 -3.10 -19.65
C VAL A 243 -5.69 -2.90 -20.95
N VAL A 244 -6.40 -1.78 -21.09
CA VAL A 244 -7.16 -1.46 -22.30
C VAL A 244 -6.22 -1.26 -23.49
N ALA A 245 -5.10 -0.54 -23.33
CA ALA A 245 -4.10 -0.36 -24.38
C ALA A 245 -3.47 -1.70 -24.82
N THR A 246 -3.17 -2.59 -23.87
CA THR A 246 -2.70 -3.96 -24.17
C THR A 246 -3.75 -4.73 -24.96
N GLY A 247 -5.02 -4.65 -24.57
CA GLY A 247 -6.10 -5.30 -25.31
C GLY A 247 -6.30 -4.72 -26.72
N TYR A 248 -6.19 -3.40 -26.87
CA TYR A 248 -6.20 -2.73 -28.16
C TYR A 248 -5.10 -3.26 -29.07
N HIS A 249 -3.87 -3.34 -28.57
CA HIS A 249 -2.72 -3.80 -29.35
C HIS A 249 -2.85 -5.28 -29.75
N TYR A 250 -3.03 -6.18 -28.78
CA TYR A 250 -2.94 -7.63 -29.03
C TYR A 250 -4.25 -8.29 -29.51
N PHE A 251 -5.42 -7.75 -29.18
CA PHE A 251 -6.70 -8.35 -29.58
C PHE A 251 -7.40 -7.58 -30.70
N ALA A 252 -7.28 -6.25 -30.73
CA ALA A 252 -7.97 -5.42 -31.73
C ALA A 252 -7.05 -4.92 -32.86
N GLY A 253 -5.73 -5.11 -32.75
CA GLY A 253 -4.75 -4.59 -33.72
C GLY A 253 -4.67 -3.06 -33.76
N ILE A 254 -5.16 -2.37 -32.72
CA ILE A 254 -5.15 -0.90 -32.62
C ILE A 254 -3.89 -0.48 -31.84
N GLU A 255 -2.90 -0.01 -32.57
CA GLU A 255 -1.62 0.41 -32.01
C GLU A 255 -1.61 1.87 -31.55
N ALA A 256 -0.75 2.19 -30.58
CA ALA A 256 -0.46 3.58 -30.23
C ALA A 256 0.29 4.26 -31.39
N PRO A 257 0.20 5.60 -31.56
CA PRO A 257 -0.37 6.60 -30.65
C PRO A 257 -1.90 6.67 -30.66
N TYR A 258 -2.51 6.82 -29.48
CA TYR A 258 -3.96 6.95 -29.35
C TYR A 258 -4.45 8.41 -29.31
N PRO A 259 -5.62 8.73 -29.88
CA PRO A 259 -6.25 10.05 -29.75
C PRO A 259 -6.51 10.44 -28.29
N PHE A 260 -6.59 11.75 -27.99
CA PHE A 260 -6.77 12.25 -26.62
C PHE A 260 -8.04 11.76 -25.93
N PHE A 261 -9.14 11.59 -26.68
CA PHE A 261 -10.42 11.10 -26.17
C PHE A 261 -10.60 9.58 -26.26
N SER A 262 -9.53 8.85 -26.59
CA SER A 262 -9.55 7.40 -26.52
C SER A 262 -9.67 6.91 -25.08
N VAL A 263 -10.23 5.72 -24.89
CA VAL A 263 -10.41 5.13 -23.56
C VAL A 263 -9.09 5.04 -22.77
N PRO A 264 -7.96 4.53 -23.35
CA PRO A 264 -6.69 4.49 -22.61
C PRO A 264 -6.22 5.87 -22.15
N VAL A 265 -6.30 6.89 -23.01
CA VAL A 265 -5.78 8.23 -22.67
C VAL A 265 -6.65 8.90 -21.62
N MET A 266 -7.99 8.78 -21.71
CA MET A 266 -8.90 9.34 -20.70
C MET A 266 -8.71 8.68 -19.34
N LEU A 267 -8.65 7.33 -19.29
CA LEU A 267 -8.39 6.59 -18.06
C LEU A 267 -7.03 6.98 -17.46
N GLY A 268 -5.99 7.05 -18.29
CA GLY A 268 -4.65 7.45 -17.87
C GLY A 268 -4.58 8.88 -17.35
N THR A 269 -5.29 9.81 -17.98
CA THR A 269 -5.33 11.23 -17.59
C THR A 269 -6.07 11.42 -16.26
N LEU A 270 -7.28 10.86 -16.13
CA LEU A 270 -8.04 10.91 -14.88
C LEU A 270 -7.30 10.20 -13.75
N GLY A 271 -6.68 9.05 -14.06
CA GLY A 271 -5.84 8.31 -13.13
C GLY A 271 -4.64 9.13 -12.65
N GLY A 272 -3.94 9.78 -13.60
CA GLY A 272 -2.81 10.68 -13.33
C GLY A 272 -3.21 11.84 -12.42
N ILE A 273 -4.32 12.52 -12.71
CA ILE A 273 -4.85 13.60 -11.86
C ILE A 273 -5.15 13.08 -10.44
N GLY A 274 -5.80 11.92 -10.33
CA GLY A 274 -6.06 11.27 -9.03
C GLY A 274 -4.77 10.97 -8.26
N LEU A 275 -3.73 10.49 -8.96
CA LEU A 275 -2.38 10.26 -8.40
C LEU A 275 -1.54 11.51 -8.19
N VAL A 276 -2.00 12.69 -8.60
CA VAL A 276 -1.44 13.96 -8.13
C VAL A 276 -2.17 14.38 -6.86
N VAL A 277 -3.50 14.48 -6.90
CA VAL A 277 -4.33 14.98 -5.78
C VAL A 277 -4.23 14.10 -4.54
N GLY A 278 -4.36 12.79 -4.70
CA GLY A 278 -4.35 11.83 -3.59
C GLY A 278 -3.02 11.80 -2.84
N PRO A 279 -1.91 11.42 -3.50
CA PRO A 279 -0.59 11.40 -2.89
C PRO A 279 -0.14 12.75 -2.33
N ALA A 280 -0.42 13.88 -2.99
CA ALA A 280 -0.11 15.21 -2.44
C ALA A 280 -0.87 15.50 -1.14
N GLY A 281 -2.18 15.19 -1.10
CA GLY A 281 -2.99 15.31 0.11
C GLY A 281 -2.53 14.38 1.23
N LEU A 282 -2.14 13.14 0.90
CA LEU A 282 -1.58 12.20 1.88
C LEU A 282 -0.21 12.64 2.40
N LEU A 283 0.62 13.26 1.56
CA LEU A 283 1.91 13.81 1.97
C LEU A 283 1.70 14.97 2.96
N TRP A 284 0.77 15.88 2.62
CA TRP A 284 0.38 16.98 3.49
C TRP A 284 -0.11 16.49 4.86
N LEU A 285 -1.01 15.49 4.86
CA LEU A 285 -1.44 14.84 6.10
C LEU A 285 -0.28 14.16 6.84
N ASN A 286 0.63 13.48 6.13
CA ASN A 286 1.81 12.84 6.75
C ASN A 286 2.70 13.84 7.50
N PHE A 287 2.83 15.07 6.99
CA PHE A 287 3.59 16.12 7.67
C PHE A 287 2.86 16.74 8.86
N LYS A 288 1.54 16.92 8.76
CA LYS A 288 0.73 17.50 9.85
C LYS A 288 0.40 16.52 10.97
N ARG A 289 0.54 15.21 10.74
CA ARG A 289 0.09 14.18 11.67
C ARG A 289 0.80 14.27 13.01
N SER A 290 0.04 14.16 14.10
CA SER A 290 0.57 14.12 15.47
C SER A 290 1.63 13.01 15.63
N PRO A 291 2.78 13.26 16.29
CA PRO A 291 3.82 12.26 16.51
C PRO A 291 3.36 11.02 17.28
N LEU A 292 2.27 11.13 18.05
CA LEU A 292 1.71 10.00 18.80
C LEU A 292 0.98 8.98 17.92
N HIS A 293 0.63 9.31 16.66
CA HIS A 293 -0.20 8.46 15.82
C HIS A 293 0.53 7.34 15.08
N GLY A 294 1.85 7.18 15.21
CA GLY A 294 2.55 6.15 14.47
C GLY A 294 4.04 6.11 14.77
N ASP A 295 4.74 5.19 14.09
CA ASP A 295 6.18 5.03 14.21
C ASP A 295 6.92 6.01 13.29
N ALA A 296 7.84 6.81 13.86
CA ALA A 296 8.70 7.70 13.11
C ALA A 296 9.59 6.96 12.09
N ARG A 297 9.99 5.71 12.39
CA ARG A 297 10.79 4.86 11.50
C ARG A 297 10.07 4.49 10.21
N GLN A 298 8.73 4.61 10.17
CA GLN A 298 7.94 4.34 8.97
C GLN A 298 7.95 5.51 7.97
N LYS A 299 8.25 6.74 8.43
CA LYS A 299 8.14 7.97 7.62
C LYS A 299 8.95 7.94 6.32
N PRO A 300 10.22 7.47 6.29
CA PRO A 300 10.99 7.41 5.04
C PRO A 300 10.35 6.50 3.98
N MET A 301 9.86 5.33 4.40
CA MET A 301 9.21 4.36 3.52
C MET A 301 7.89 4.91 2.95
N ASP A 302 7.08 5.56 3.80
CA ASP A 302 5.82 6.17 3.39
C ASP A 302 6.06 7.32 2.39
N ARG A 303 6.99 8.22 2.71
CA ARG A 303 7.30 9.40 1.88
C ARG A 303 7.95 9.02 0.55
N GLY A 304 8.88 8.06 0.55
CA GLY A 304 9.51 7.56 -0.68
C GLY A 304 8.49 6.96 -1.64
N PHE A 305 7.54 6.17 -1.12
CA PHE A 305 6.47 5.62 -1.94
C PHE A 305 5.50 6.70 -2.46
N ILE A 306 5.10 7.66 -1.61
CA ILE A 306 4.26 8.78 -2.02
C ILE A 306 4.95 9.63 -3.11
N LEU A 307 6.25 9.89 -2.96
CA LEU A 307 7.05 10.61 -3.94
C LEU A 307 7.09 9.88 -5.28
N LEU A 308 7.29 8.55 -5.29
CA LEU A 308 7.23 7.76 -6.53
C LEU A 308 5.88 7.89 -7.23
N LEU A 309 4.77 7.80 -6.51
CA LEU A 309 3.44 7.97 -7.10
C LEU A 309 3.25 9.37 -7.71
N LEU A 310 3.72 10.42 -7.03
CA LEU A 310 3.68 11.79 -7.53
C LEU A 310 4.56 11.97 -8.78
N LEU A 311 5.79 11.44 -8.75
CA LEU A 311 6.68 11.52 -9.90
C LEU A 311 6.11 10.76 -11.09
N THR A 312 5.56 9.55 -10.88
CA THR A 312 4.94 8.77 -11.95
C THR A 312 3.78 9.52 -12.61
N SER A 313 2.90 10.13 -11.82
CA SER A 313 1.75 10.85 -12.35
C SER A 313 2.12 12.17 -13.02
N LEU A 314 3.00 12.97 -12.41
CA LEU A 314 3.46 14.23 -12.99
C LEU A 314 4.23 14.01 -14.30
N THR A 315 5.14 13.03 -14.32
CA THR A 315 5.92 12.73 -15.53
C THR A 315 5.06 12.11 -16.63
N GLY A 316 4.05 11.30 -16.28
CA GLY A 316 3.10 10.74 -17.24
C GLY A 316 2.21 11.80 -17.89
N LEU A 317 1.68 12.74 -17.09
CA LEU A 317 0.90 13.88 -17.60
C LEU A 317 1.77 14.83 -18.43
N ALA A 318 3.01 15.09 -18.00
CA ALA A 318 3.96 15.90 -18.76
C ALA A 318 4.32 15.24 -20.10
N LEU A 319 4.54 13.92 -20.12
CA LEU A 319 4.75 13.16 -21.34
C LEU A 319 3.54 13.25 -22.28
N LEU A 320 2.32 13.11 -21.77
CA LEU A 320 1.10 13.28 -22.57
C LEU A 320 1.01 14.68 -23.20
N ALA A 321 1.33 15.73 -22.44
CA ALA A 321 1.33 17.11 -22.92
C ALA A 321 2.44 17.37 -23.96
N GLY A 322 3.61 16.74 -23.80
CA GLY A 322 4.78 16.92 -24.66
C GLY A 322 4.93 15.86 -25.77
N ARG A 323 3.98 14.93 -25.95
CA ARG A 323 4.14 13.77 -26.84
C ARG A 323 4.36 14.12 -28.32
N ASP A 324 3.88 15.28 -28.76
CA ASP A 324 4.03 15.74 -30.15
C ASP A 324 5.15 16.78 -30.31
N THR A 325 6.09 16.82 -29.36
CA THR A 325 7.20 17.78 -29.35
C THR A 325 8.56 17.10 -29.46
N SER A 326 9.61 17.89 -29.73
CA SER A 326 11.00 17.42 -29.75
C SER A 326 11.51 16.91 -28.40
N TRP A 327 10.78 17.18 -27.31
CA TRP A 327 11.11 16.74 -25.94
C TRP A 327 10.53 15.37 -25.59
N MET A 328 9.71 14.76 -26.46
CA MET A 328 9.05 13.48 -26.17
C MET A 328 10.04 12.41 -25.69
N ALA A 329 11.20 12.31 -26.34
CA ALA A 329 12.23 11.33 -26.02
C ALA A 329 12.71 11.43 -24.56
N ILE A 330 13.02 12.66 -24.13
CA ILE A 330 13.49 12.94 -22.77
C ILE A 330 12.37 12.71 -21.76
N LEU A 331 11.16 13.21 -22.03
CA LEU A 331 9.99 13.01 -21.17
C LEU A 331 9.64 11.53 -21.00
N LEU A 332 9.77 10.75 -22.08
CA LEU A 332 9.55 9.32 -22.09
C LEU A 332 10.61 8.59 -21.26
N ALA A 333 11.89 8.89 -21.46
CA ALA A 333 12.97 8.31 -20.65
C ALA A 333 12.78 8.62 -19.16
N ILE A 334 12.40 9.85 -18.82
CA ILE A 334 12.08 10.26 -17.45
C ILE A 334 10.93 9.41 -16.89
N HIS A 335 9.81 9.35 -17.60
CA HIS A 335 8.64 8.62 -17.14
C HIS A 335 8.92 7.12 -16.98
N LEU A 336 9.56 6.49 -17.97
CA LEU A 336 9.93 5.08 -17.94
C LEU A 336 10.87 4.74 -16.78
N GLY A 337 11.88 5.59 -16.52
CA GLY A 337 12.78 5.43 -15.38
C GLY A 337 12.05 5.46 -14.04
N VAL A 338 11.10 6.39 -13.89
CA VAL A 338 10.27 6.50 -12.67
C VAL A 338 9.34 5.30 -12.51
N VAL A 339 8.64 4.87 -13.57
CA VAL A 339 7.74 3.69 -13.52
C VAL A 339 8.51 2.41 -13.20
N MET A 340 9.70 2.24 -13.77
CA MET A 340 10.56 1.10 -13.48
C MET A 340 11.00 1.08 -12.01
N ALA A 341 11.40 2.24 -11.46
CA ALA A 341 11.71 2.37 -10.03
C ALA A 341 10.50 2.05 -9.13
N LEU A 342 9.29 2.44 -9.54
CA LEU A 342 8.06 2.09 -8.84
C LEU A 342 7.88 0.55 -8.82
N PHE A 343 7.98 -0.14 -9.95
CA PHE A 343 7.79 -1.59 -10.00
C PHE A 343 8.84 -2.37 -9.22
N LEU A 344 10.11 -1.96 -9.28
CA LEU A 344 11.19 -2.59 -8.51
C LEU A 344 11.00 -2.46 -6.99
N THR A 345 10.29 -1.43 -6.53
CA THR A 345 10.10 -1.14 -5.09
C THR A 345 8.75 -1.63 -4.54
N ILE A 346 7.79 -2.03 -5.38
CA ILE A 346 6.48 -2.58 -4.98
C ILE A 346 6.55 -3.62 -3.85
N PRO A 347 7.38 -4.69 -3.93
CA PRO A 347 7.37 -5.76 -2.92
C PRO A 347 8.05 -5.37 -1.60
N TYR A 348 8.79 -4.25 -1.58
CA TYR A 348 9.60 -3.81 -0.44
C TYR A 348 9.05 -2.56 0.25
N GLY A 349 8.21 -1.79 -0.46
CA GLY A 349 7.71 -0.52 0.00
C GLY A 349 6.35 -0.58 0.69
N LYS A 350 5.80 0.62 0.93
CA LYS A 350 4.48 0.77 1.56
C LYS A 350 3.36 0.16 0.73
N PHE A 351 3.51 -0.02 -0.58
CA PHE A 351 2.48 -0.62 -1.45
C PHE A 351 1.95 -1.97 -0.95
N ALA A 352 2.82 -2.80 -0.37
CA ALA A 352 2.45 -4.10 0.17
C ALA A 352 1.36 -4.05 1.25
N HIS A 353 1.21 -2.92 1.95
CA HIS A 353 0.20 -2.77 3.00
C HIS A 353 -1.23 -3.03 2.53
N GLY A 354 -1.55 -2.69 1.28
CA GLY A 354 -2.89 -2.89 0.73
C GLY A 354 -3.26 -4.37 0.75
N PHE A 355 -2.34 -5.24 0.38
CA PHE A 355 -2.56 -6.68 0.29
C PHE A 355 -2.63 -7.34 1.68
N TYR A 356 -1.74 -6.96 2.61
CA TYR A 356 -1.82 -7.45 3.99
C TYR A 356 -3.10 -6.99 4.69
N ARG A 357 -3.57 -5.76 4.44
CA ARG A 357 -4.87 -5.26 4.93
C ARG A 357 -6.05 -6.04 4.33
N CYS A 358 -6.05 -6.30 3.03
CA CYS A 358 -7.09 -7.12 2.40
C CYS A 358 -7.14 -8.53 3.00
N ALA A 359 -5.98 -9.15 3.24
CA ALA A 359 -5.88 -10.44 3.92
C ALA A 359 -6.45 -10.38 5.34
N ALA A 360 -6.12 -9.35 6.12
CA ALA A 360 -6.67 -9.15 7.46
C ALA A 360 -8.20 -8.92 7.44
N LEU A 361 -8.71 -8.09 6.51
CA LEU A 361 -10.15 -7.87 6.34
C LEU A 361 -10.90 -9.16 5.99
N LEU A 362 -10.32 -10.00 5.13
CA LEU A 362 -10.90 -11.28 4.77
C LEU A 362 -10.91 -12.25 5.96
N LYS A 363 -9.83 -12.30 6.75
CA LYS A 363 -9.81 -13.06 8.01
C LYS A 363 -10.94 -12.61 8.94
N TRP A 364 -11.11 -11.29 9.12
CA TRP A 364 -12.17 -10.77 9.97
C TRP A 364 -13.57 -11.18 9.51
N ALA A 365 -13.84 -11.10 8.21
CA ALA A 365 -15.12 -11.54 7.66
C ALA A 365 -15.39 -13.03 7.94
N ILE A 366 -14.36 -13.88 7.90
CA ILE A 366 -14.45 -15.31 8.26
C ILE A 366 -14.72 -15.49 9.76
N GLU A 367 -14.00 -14.79 10.64
CA GLU A 367 -14.18 -14.85 12.10
C GLU A 367 -15.59 -14.43 12.51
N LYS A 368 -16.08 -13.32 11.95
CA LYS A 368 -17.43 -12.79 12.18
C LYS A 368 -18.53 -13.81 11.85
N ARG A 369 -18.39 -14.57 10.75
CA ARG A 369 -19.31 -15.67 10.45
C ARG A 369 -19.27 -16.75 11.53
N ARG A 370 -18.08 -17.21 11.93
CA ARG A 370 -17.93 -18.32 12.89
C ARG A 370 -18.50 -17.94 14.26
N GLY A 371 -18.30 -16.70 14.70
CA GLY A 371 -18.90 -16.18 15.93
C GLY A 371 -20.43 -16.19 15.89
N LYS A 372 -21.05 -15.82 14.77
CA LYS A 372 -22.51 -15.94 14.59
C LYS A 372 -23.00 -17.38 14.64
N GLN A 373 -22.25 -18.33 14.10
CA GLN A 373 -22.63 -19.75 14.09
C GLN A 373 -22.55 -20.37 15.49
N ALA A 374 -21.54 -20.01 16.29
CA ALA A 374 -21.41 -20.48 17.67
C ALA A 374 -22.58 -20.01 18.57
N GLY A 375 -23.17 -18.86 18.28
CA GLY A 375 -24.35 -18.35 18.99
C GLY A 375 -25.69 -18.95 18.53
N VAL A 376 -25.74 -19.70 17.43
CA VAL A 376 -26.98 -20.33 16.90
C VAL A 376 -27.07 -21.81 17.28
N THR A 377 -25.96 -22.45 17.66
CA THR A 377 -25.92 -23.85 18.12
C THR A 377 -26.12 -23.99 19.63
N GLY A 378 -26.59 -22.93 20.30
CA GLY A 378 -26.71 -22.84 21.75
C GLY A 378 -28.15 -22.73 22.27
N ASP A 379 -29.12 -23.28 21.52
CA ASP A 379 -30.52 -23.44 21.95
C ASP A 379 -30.89 -24.92 22.08
#